data_AF-A0A6M0RAY1-F1
#
_entry.id   AF-A0A6M0RAY1-F1
#
_cell.length_a   1.000
_cell.length_b   1.000
_cell.length_c   1.000
_cell.angle_alpha   90.00
_cell.angle_beta   90.00
_cell.angle_gamma   90.00
#
_symmetry.space_group_name_H-M   'P 1'
#
loop_
_entity.id
_entity.type
_entity.pdbx_description
1 polymer ?
#
loop_
_entity_poly.entity_id
_entity_poly.type
_entity_poly.pdbx_seq_one_letter_code
_entity_poly.pdbx_strand_id
1 'polypeptide(L)'
;MISTKILLIIIETFLNKYIINFVYNNVKLELQKLKLDELQYLGLDPKVEISFMIILILSFYYIVVFYGIFYDFIDKSLFSKIFIAIVFLFMFFYGLMGVDVEVCKKKYNKKYILNTSYNRKCNLLSSKIGRYKYGIIIGDHIFKYEDILGKYKEDNNLIIVLKNNDKIIIKDKKAEEYLKKFLD
;
A
#
# COMPACT_ATOMS: atom_id res chain seq x y z
N MET A 1 28.50 22.87 -12.95
CA MET A 1 28.60 22.79 -11.47
C MET A 1 27.48 23.55 -10.75
N ILE A 2 27.24 24.84 -11.01
CA ILE A 2 26.15 25.60 -10.34
C ILE A 2 24.76 25.04 -10.72
N SER A 3 24.54 24.75 -12.01
CA SER A 3 23.29 24.18 -12.52
C SER A 3 22.95 22.81 -11.90
N THR A 4 23.97 21.99 -11.66
CA THR A 4 23.84 20.66 -11.04
C THR A 4 23.46 20.75 -9.56
N LYS A 5 24.03 21.72 -8.83
CA LYS A 5 23.69 21.99 -7.42
C LYS A 5 22.25 22.50 -7.26
N ILE A 6 21.82 23.42 -8.14
CA ILE A 6 20.45 23.93 -8.13
C ILE A 6 19.44 22.80 -8.43
N LEU A 7 19.74 21.94 -9.41
CA LEU A 7 18.92 20.78 -9.73
C LEU A 7 18.79 19.83 -8.54
N LEU A 8 19.88 19.55 -7.83
CA LEU A 8 19.86 18.71 -6.62
C LEU A 8 18.99 19.30 -5.52
N ILE A 9 19.07 20.61 -5.27
CA ILE A 9 18.22 21.29 -4.28
C ILE A 9 16.73 21.18 -4.64
N ILE A 10 16.39 21.33 -5.93
CA ILE A 10 15.01 21.18 -6.41
C ILE A 10 14.52 19.74 -6.22
N ILE A 11 15.35 18.76 -6.58
CA ILE A 11 15.04 17.34 -6.39
C ILE A 11 14.86 17.03 -4.91
N GLU A 12 15.80 17.42 -4.05
CA GLU A 12 15.73 17.19 -2.60
C GLU A 12 14.47 17.82 -1.98
N THR A 13 14.13 19.05 -2.38
CA THR A 13 12.92 19.73 -1.93
C THR A 13 11.65 18.97 -2.35
N PHE A 14 11.61 18.47 -3.59
CA PHE A 14 10.50 17.65 -4.08
C PHE A 14 10.40 16.33 -3.30
N LEU A 15 11.52 15.66 -3.04
CA LEU A 15 11.58 14.41 -2.30
C LEU A 15 11.08 14.56 -0.87
N ASN A 16 11.58 15.59 -0.17
CA ASN A 16 11.18 15.86 1.20
C ASN A 16 9.69 16.21 1.30
N LYS A 17 9.16 16.98 0.34
CA LYS A 17 7.76 17.41 0.39
C LYS A 17 6.77 16.30 0.01
N TYR A 18 7.09 15.50 -1.01
CA TYR A 18 6.13 14.55 -1.57
C TYR A 18 6.42 13.10 -1.18
N ILE A 19 7.66 12.62 -1.33
CA ILE A 19 8.00 11.21 -1.08
C ILE A 19 8.03 10.91 0.41
N ILE A 20 8.70 11.73 1.22
CA ILE A 20 8.74 11.52 2.67
C ILE A 20 7.34 11.60 3.26
N ASN A 21 6.53 12.58 2.84
CA ASN A 21 5.18 12.73 3.35
C ASN A 21 4.28 11.54 2.95
N PHE A 22 4.42 11.04 1.71
CA PHE A 22 3.71 9.84 1.26
C PHE A 22 4.09 8.61 2.12
N VAL A 23 5.39 8.37 2.32
CA VAL A 23 5.87 7.26 3.14
C VAL A 23 5.43 7.41 4.60
N TYR A 24 5.52 8.61 5.16
CA TYR A 24 5.06 8.88 6.52
C TYR A 24 3.58 8.54 6.71
N ASN A 25 2.72 8.96 5.78
CA ASN A 25 1.29 8.67 5.87
C ASN A 25 0.99 7.17 5.77
N ASN A 26 1.66 6.45 4.88
CA ASN A 26 1.48 5.00 4.75
C ASN A 26 2.01 4.26 5.99
N VAL A 27 3.20 4.60 6.48
CA VAL A 27 3.76 4.03 7.72
C VAL A 27 2.83 4.30 8.90
N LYS A 28 2.27 5.50 8.99
CA LYS A 28 1.30 5.86 10.04
C LYS A 28 0.05 4.99 9.98
N LEU A 29 -0.49 4.70 8.79
CA LEU A 29 -1.65 3.83 8.61
C LEU A 29 -1.33 2.38 9.01
N GLU A 30 -0.18 1.84 8.58
CA GLU A 30 0.24 0.49 8.96
C GLU A 30 0.50 0.38 10.47
N LEU A 31 1.06 1.41 11.09
CA LEU A 31 1.22 1.49 12.56
C LEU A 31 -0.12 1.54 13.29
N GLN A 32 -1.15 2.16 12.72
CA GLN A 32 -2.50 2.11 13.30
C GLN A 32 -3.06 0.70 13.27
N LYS A 33 -2.83 -0.06 12.19
CA LYS A 33 -3.26 -1.45 12.08
C LYS A 33 -2.57 -2.35 13.11
N LEU A 34 -1.28 -2.14 13.37
CA LEU A 34 -0.53 -2.90 14.39
C LEU A 34 -1.00 -2.69 15.83
N LYS A 35 -1.75 -1.61 16.10
CA LYS A 35 -2.35 -1.37 17.42
C LYS A 35 -3.68 -2.10 17.61
N LEU A 36 -4.19 -2.76 16.56
CA LEU A 36 -5.45 -3.50 16.62
C LEU A 36 -5.22 -4.87 17.27
N ASP A 37 -6.07 -5.20 18.23
CA ASP A 37 -5.99 -6.48 18.95
C ASP A 37 -6.29 -7.66 18.02
N GLU A 38 -5.54 -8.75 18.19
CA GLU A 38 -5.74 -10.01 17.45
C GLU A 38 -5.71 -9.84 15.92
N LEU A 39 -4.85 -8.94 15.43
CA LEU A 39 -4.70 -8.68 14.01
C LEU A 39 -4.27 -9.94 13.24
N GLN A 40 -5.02 -10.28 12.20
CA GLN A 40 -4.67 -11.29 11.21
C GLN A 40 -4.81 -10.68 9.82
N TYR A 41 -3.85 -10.94 8.93
CA TYR A 41 -3.79 -10.36 7.60
C TYR A 41 -3.69 -11.45 6.53
N LEU A 42 -4.42 -11.30 5.43
CA LEU A 42 -4.34 -12.19 4.26
C LEU A 42 -3.16 -11.83 3.35
N GLY A 43 -2.75 -10.56 3.35
CA GLY A 43 -1.60 -10.03 2.61
C GLY A 43 -0.30 -10.01 3.43
N LEU A 44 0.57 -9.06 3.12
CA LEU A 44 1.77 -8.82 3.92
C LEU A 44 1.39 -8.36 5.34
N ASP A 45 2.14 -8.83 6.33
CA ASP A 45 2.03 -8.30 7.69
C ASP A 45 2.42 -6.80 7.69
N PRO A 46 1.67 -5.92 8.36
CA PRO A 46 1.98 -4.49 8.39
C PRO A 46 3.41 -4.16 8.85
N LYS A 47 4.03 -4.99 9.71
CA LYS A 47 5.45 -4.81 10.10
C LYS A 47 6.38 -4.96 8.90
N VAL A 48 6.09 -5.92 8.03
CA VAL A 48 6.85 -6.18 6.81
C VAL A 48 6.63 -5.04 5.82
N GLU A 49 5.38 -4.55 5.66
CA GLU A 49 5.10 -3.38 4.82
C GLU A 49 5.87 -2.13 5.28
N ILE A 50 5.85 -1.82 6.59
CA ILE A 50 6.62 -0.70 7.16
C ILE A 50 8.11 -0.85 6.87
N SER A 51 8.66 -2.05 7.11
CA SER A 51 10.09 -2.33 6.89
C SER A 51 10.46 -2.11 5.43
N PHE A 52 9.63 -2.59 4.49
CA PHE A 52 9.82 -2.37 3.06
C PHE A 52 9.80 -0.88 2.70
N MET A 53 8.83 -0.11 3.19
CA MET A 53 8.74 1.33 2.92
C MET A 53 9.96 2.10 3.42
N ILE A 54 10.44 1.78 4.64
CA ILE A 54 11.63 2.41 5.22
C ILE A 54 12.89 2.07 4.42
N ILE A 55 13.10 0.80 4.06
CA ILE A 55 14.26 0.38 3.26
C ILE A 55 14.24 1.07 1.90
N LEU A 56 13.08 1.18 1.27
CA LEU A 56 12.93 1.80 -0.04
C LEU A 56 13.25 3.30 0.00
N ILE A 57 12.77 4.04 1.01
CA ILE A 57 13.07 5.47 1.11
C ILE A 57 14.54 5.73 1.47
N LEU A 58 15.13 4.92 2.36
CA LEU A 58 16.56 5.03 2.69
C LEU A 58 17.43 4.73 1.47
N SER A 59 17.08 3.70 0.71
CA SER A 59 17.79 3.32 -0.52
C SER A 59 17.68 4.40 -1.59
N PHE A 60 16.49 5.00 -1.75
CA PHE A 60 16.28 6.11 -2.69
C PHE A 60 17.06 7.36 -2.28
N TYR A 61 17.01 7.74 -0.99
CA TYR A 61 17.76 8.88 -0.47
C TYR A 61 19.27 8.68 -0.60
N TYR A 62 19.75 7.47 -0.30
CA TYR A 62 21.14 7.09 -0.52
C TYR A 62 21.53 7.26 -1.99
N ILE A 63 20.72 6.80 -2.94
CA ILE A 63 21.01 7.03 -4.37
C ILE A 63 21.10 8.51 -4.67
N VAL A 64 20.13 9.33 -4.28
CA VAL A 64 20.11 10.76 -4.64
C VAL A 64 21.30 11.52 -4.06
N VAL A 65 21.61 11.31 -2.79
CA VAL A 65 22.74 11.98 -2.11
C VAL A 65 24.08 11.46 -2.62
N PHE A 66 24.22 10.14 -2.76
CA PHE A 66 25.48 9.53 -3.20
C PHE A 66 25.76 9.85 -4.68
N TYR A 67 24.75 9.82 -5.56
CA TYR A 67 24.87 10.31 -6.94
C TYR A 67 25.17 11.79 -7.03
N GLY A 68 24.51 12.61 -6.21
CA GLY A 68 24.69 14.05 -6.23
C GLY A 68 26.10 14.50 -5.84
N ILE A 69 26.74 13.76 -4.92
CA ILE A 69 28.07 14.09 -4.38
C ILE A 69 29.20 13.39 -5.16
N PHE A 70 29.01 12.15 -5.61
CA PHE A 70 30.07 11.30 -6.17
C PHE A 70 29.84 10.92 -7.64
N TYR A 71 29.10 11.74 -8.39
CA TYR A 71 28.73 11.47 -9.79
C TYR A 71 29.90 10.93 -10.64
N ASP A 72 31.06 11.59 -10.58
CA ASP A 72 32.25 11.21 -11.36
C ASP A 72 32.90 9.88 -10.93
N PHE A 73 32.73 9.47 -9.67
CA PHE A 73 33.23 8.20 -9.14
C PHE A 73 32.29 7.03 -9.49
N ILE A 74 30.98 7.32 -9.50
CA ILE A 74 29.91 6.35 -9.72
C ILE A 74 29.83 5.93 -11.18
N ASP A 75 30.02 6.84 -12.14
CA ASP A 75 29.97 6.46 -13.57
C ASP A 75 31.08 5.43 -13.94
N LYS A 76 32.15 5.35 -13.13
CA LYS A 76 33.25 4.41 -13.34
C LYS A 76 33.10 3.08 -12.60
N SER A 77 32.25 2.97 -11.57
CA SER A 77 32.15 1.77 -10.72
C SER A 77 30.99 0.84 -11.12
N LEU A 78 31.31 -0.37 -11.56
CA LEU A 78 30.34 -1.40 -11.94
C LEU A 78 29.41 -1.81 -10.77
N PHE A 79 29.92 -1.79 -9.54
CA PHE A 79 29.14 -2.05 -8.33
C PHE A 79 28.01 -1.02 -8.13
N SER A 80 28.32 0.26 -8.33
CA SER A 80 27.32 1.32 -8.19
C SER A 80 26.21 1.22 -9.24
N LYS A 81 26.55 0.88 -10.49
CA LYS A 81 25.61 0.61 -11.58
C LYS A 81 24.63 -0.52 -11.24
N ILE A 82 25.14 -1.63 -10.68
CA ILE A 82 24.33 -2.76 -10.23
C ILE A 82 23.41 -2.35 -9.06
N PHE A 83 23.93 -1.62 -8.07
CA PHE A 83 23.14 -1.20 -6.91
C PHE A 83 21.93 -0.35 -7.30
N ILE A 84 22.09 0.62 -8.21
CA ILE A 84 20.98 1.45 -8.70
C ILE A 84 19.97 0.62 -9.47
N ALA A 85 20.44 -0.30 -10.32
CA ALA A 85 19.56 -1.20 -11.06
C ALA A 85 18.71 -2.03 -10.09
N ILE A 86 19.31 -2.53 -8.99
CA ILE A 86 18.59 -3.25 -7.93
C ILE A 86 17.54 -2.33 -7.28
N VAL A 87 17.88 -1.10 -6.91
CA VAL A 87 16.90 -0.19 -6.28
C VAL A 87 15.77 0.18 -7.24
N PHE A 88 16.05 0.45 -8.52
CA PHE A 88 15.02 0.69 -9.53
C PHE A 88 14.13 -0.53 -9.75
N LEU A 89 14.72 -1.72 -9.80
CA LEU A 89 13.98 -2.98 -9.89
C LEU A 89 13.07 -3.16 -8.66
N PHE A 90 13.58 -2.87 -7.46
CA PHE A 90 12.80 -2.90 -6.22
C PHE A 90 11.65 -1.88 -6.22
N MET A 91 11.89 -0.64 -6.65
CA MET A 91 10.84 0.38 -6.78
C MET A 91 9.79 -0.01 -7.82
N PHE A 92 10.21 -0.59 -8.93
CA PHE A 92 9.33 -1.07 -9.98
C PHE A 92 8.44 -2.22 -9.48
N PHE A 93 9.01 -3.20 -8.75
CA PHE A 93 8.22 -4.26 -8.15
C PHE A 93 7.26 -3.75 -7.07
N TYR A 94 7.67 -2.77 -6.25
CA TYR A 94 6.79 -2.18 -5.26
C TYR A 94 5.59 -1.43 -5.89
N GLY A 95 5.84 -0.62 -6.93
CA GLY A 95 4.79 0.09 -7.67
C GLY A 95 3.81 -0.83 -8.39
N LEU A 96 4.22 -2.05 -8.75
CA LEU A 96 3.36 -3.07 -9.38
C LEU A 96 2.53 -3.89 -8.38
N MET A 97 2.74 -3.72 -7.07
CA MET A 97 2.21 -4.64 -6.04
C MET A 97 0.89 -4.22 -5.37
N GLY A 98 0.31 -3.06 -5.68
CA GLY A 98 -0.94 -2.62 -5.06
C GLY A 98 -2.20 -3.11 -5.77
N VAL A 99 -3.01 -3.96 -5.12
CA VAL A 99 -4.46 -3.96 -5.40
C VAL A 99 -5.04 -2.80 -4.58
N ASP A 100 -5.33 -1.71 -5.27
CA ASP A 100 -5.95 -0.55 -4.64
C ASP A 100 -7.44 -0.79 -4.43
N VAL A 101 -7.93 -0.32 -3.26
CA VAL A 101 -9.36 -0.24 -2.98
C VAL A 101 -9.88 1.00 -3.69
N GLU A 102 -10.76 0.80 -4.67
CA GLU A 102 -11.40 1.90 -5.37
C GLU A 102 -12.55 2.46 -4.51
N VAL A 103 -12.47 3.74 -4.15
CA VAL A 103 -13.49 4.39 -3.32
C VAL A 103 -14.36 5.30 -4.18
N CYS A 104 -15.55 4.83 -4.55
CA CYS A 104 -16.54 5.64 -5.25
C CYS A 104 -17.42 6.38 -4.24
N LYS A 105 -17.32 7.70 -4.15
CA LYS A 105 -18.22 8.53 -3.33
C LYS A 105 -19.40 9.03 -4.18
N LYS A 106 -20.61 8.58 -3.90
CA LYS A 106 -21.84 9.26 -4.31
C LYS A 106 -22.32 10.16 -3.16
N LYS A 107 -23.13 11.18 -3.48
CA LYS A 107 -23.55 12.28 -2.59
C LYS A 107 -24.03 11.84 -1.18
N TYR A 108 -24.55 10.62 -1.04
CA TYR A 108 -25.03 10.04 0.23
C TYR A 108 -24.51 8.63 0.55
N ASN A 109 -23.68 8.03 -0.32
CA ASN A 109 -23.21 6.65 -0.15
C ASN A 109 -21.77 6.50 -0.66
N LYS A 110 -20.93 5.84 0.11
CA LYS A 110 -19.58 5.42 -0.30
C LYS A 110 -19.59 3.94 -0.66
N LYS A 111 -18.95 3.63 -1.79
CA LYS A 111 -18.66 2.24 -2.18
C LYS A 111 -17.17 2.02 -2.13
N TYR A 112 -16.73 1.05 -1.33
CA TYR A 112 -15.35 0.57 -1.26
C TYR A 112 -15.27 -0.69 -2.11
N ILE A 113 -14.58 -0.64 -3.25
CA ILE A 113 -14.52 -1.73 -4.20
C ILE A 113 -13.11 -2.32 -4.16
N LEU A 114 -13.00 -3.54 -3.63
CA LEU A 114 -11.76 -4.30 -3.76
C LEU A 114 -11.81 -5.07 -5.08
N ASN A 115 -11.15 -4.52 -6.09
CA ASN A 115 -11.04 -5.13 -7.41
C ASN A 115 -10.05 -6.31 -7.40
N THR A 116 -10.20 -7.24 -8.34
CA THR A 116 -9.16 -8.21 -8.67
C THR A 116 -7.97 -7.49 -9.29
N SER A 117 -6.73 -7.87 -8.93
CA SER A 117 -5.55 -7.32 -9.63
C SER A 117 -5.70 -7.56 -11.14
N TYR A 118 -5.65 -6.49 -11.93
CA TYR A 118 -6.13 -6.43 -13.33
C TYR A 118 -5.42 -7.39 -14.30
N ASN A 119 -4.39 -8.14 -13.87
CA ASN A 119 -3.67 -9.06 -14.75
C ASN A 119 -3.05 -10.29 -14.10
N ARG A 120 -3.36 -10.61 -12.84
CA ARG A 120 -2.84 -11.83 -12.21
C ARG A 120 -3.92 -12.52 -11.42
N LYS A 121 -4.18 -13.79 -11.80
CA LYS A 121 -4.75 -14.80 -10.90
C LYS A 121 -3.97 -14.72 -9.58
N CYS A 122 -4.57 -14.09 -8.57
CA CYS A 122 -4.08 -13.94 -7.21
C CYS A 122 -2.58 -13.68 -7.03
N ASN A 123 -2.19 -12.42 -6.90
CA ASN A 123 -0.97 -12.14 -6.15
C ASN A 123 -1.23 -12.50 -4.68
N LEU A 124 -0.49 -13.47 -4.15
CA LEU A 124 -0.49 -13.92 -2.75
C LEU A 124 -0.32 -12.77 -1.73
N LEU A 125 0.20 -11.62 -2.19
CA LEU A 125 0.61 -10.45 -1.42
C LEU A 125 -0.34 -9.26 -1.57
N SER A 126 -1.40 -9.38 -2.39
CA SER A 126 -2.16 -8.21 -2.88
C SER A 126 -3.49 -7.95 -2.18
N SER A 127 -4.07 -8.93 -1.50
CA SER A 127 -5.29 -8.70 -0.74
C SER A 127 -4.90 -7.96 0.55
N LYS A 128 -4.93 -6.62 0.53
CA LYS A 128 -4.82 -5.79 1.76
C LYS A 128 -6.06 -5.99 2.63
N ILE A 129 -6.37 -7.22 3.02
CA ILE A 129 -7.50 -7.56 3.88
C ILE A 129 -6.95 -8.15 5.16
N GLY A 130 -7.52 -7.71 6.26
CA GLY A 130 -7.29 -8.30 7.56
C GLY A 130 -8.55 -8.36 8.39
N ARG A 131 -8.45 -9.07 9.51
CA ARG A 131 -9.40 -9.01 10.61
C ARG A 131 -8.67 -8.65 11.89
N TYR A 132 -9.43 -8.12 12.84
CA TYR A 132 -8.99 -7.89 14.21
C TYR A 132 -10.18 -8.14 15.14
N LYS A 133 -9.95 -8.13 16.45
CA LYS A 133 -10.95 -8.51 17.45
C LYS A 133 -12.33 -7.85 17.27
N TYR A 134 -12.36 -6.59 16.82
CA TYR A 134 -13.60 -5.80 16.71
C TYR A 134 -13.99 -5.46 15.28
N GLY A 135 -13.36 -6.04 14.26
CA GLY A 135 -13.76 -5.77 12.88
C GLY A 135 -12.84 -6.30 11.79
N ILE A 136 -12.92 -5.65 10.62
CA ILE A 136 -12.18 -6.00 9.41
C ILE A 136 -11.42 -4.81 8.84
N ILE A 137 -10.39 -5.10 8.06
CA ILE A 137 -9.52 -4.12 7.40
C ILE A 137 -9.56 -4.42 5.91
N ILE A 138 -9.69 -3.37 5.10
CA ILE A 138 -9.73 -3.47 3.64
C ILE A 138 -8.95 -2.29 3.06
N GLY A 139 -7.81 -2.57 2.44
CA GLY A 139 -6.85 -1.57 2.01
C GLY A 139 -6.33 -0.78 3.21
N ASP A 140 -6.60 0.51 3.16
CA ASP A 140 -6.21 1.49 4.18
C ASP A 140 -7.40 1.85 5.11
N HIS A 141 -8.53 1.13 4.97
CA HIS A 141 -9.76 1.37 5.73
C HIS A 141 -9.97 0.31 6.81
N ILE A 142 -10.30 0.76 8.02
CA ILE A 142 -10.63 -0.09 9.17
C ILE A 142 -12.12 0.06 9.44
N PHE A 143 -12.84 -1.07 9.43
CA PHE A 143 -14.27 -1.14 9.68
C PHE A 143 -14.52 -1.94 10.94
N LYS A 144 -15.44 -1.50 11.79
CA LYS A 144 -15.82 -2.24 12.99
C LYS A 144 -17.01 -3.15 12.69
N TYR A 145 -17.10 -4.29 13.39
CA TYR A 145 -18.25 -5.18 13.29
C TYR A 145 -19.56 -4.49 13.66
N GLU A 146 -19.54 -3.58 14.64
CA GLU A 146 -20.71 -2.80 15.01
C GLU A 146 -21.28 -1.97 13.85
N ASP A 147 -20.45 -1.61 12.85
CA ASP A 147 -20.86 -0.81 11.70
C ASP A 147 -21.34 -1.66 10.52
N ILE A 148 -21.23 -2.99 10.61
CA ILE A 148 -21.68 -3.92 9.58
C ILE A 148 -23.13 -4.31 9.87
N LEU A 149 -24.03 -3.96 8.94
CA LEU A 149 -25.46 -4.27 9.04
C LEU A 149 -25.81 -5.65 8.48
N GLY A 150 -25.00 -6.16 7.56
CA GLY A 150 -25.20 -7.47 6.95
C GLY A 150 -24.36 -7.66 5.71
N LYS A 151 -24.47 -8.86 5.11
CA LYS A 151 -23.78 -9.22 3.88
C LYS A 151 -24.70 -10.00 2.95
N TYR A 152 -24.46 -9.87 1.65
CA TYR A 152 -25.17 -10.65 0.63
C TYR A 152 -24.28 -10.87 -0.59
N LYS A 153 -24.68 -11.78 -1.48
CA LYS A 153 -23.96 -12.06 -2.73
C LYS A 153 -24.73 -11.49 -3.91
N GLU A 154 -24.05 -10.74 -4.77
CA GLU A 154 -24.63 -10.11 -5.97
C GLU A 154 -23.60 -10.18 -7.11
N ASP A 155 -23.99 -10.72 -8.27
CA ASP A 155 -23.13 -10.86 -9.45
C ASP A 155 -21.74 -11.45 -9.18
N ASN A 156 -21.69 -12.55 -8.41
CA ASN A 156 -20.45 -13.20 -7.94
C ASN A 156 -19.55 -12.38 -7.02
N ASN A 157 -20.00 -11.22 -6.54
CA ASN A 157 -19.27 -10.40 -5.57
C ASN A 157 -19.89 -10.54 -4.17
N LEU A 158 -19.05 -10.49 -3.15
CA LEU A 158 -19.52 -10.36 -1.77
C LEU A 158 -19.73 -8.88 -1.46
N ILE A 159 -20.94 -8.54 -1.02
CA ILE A 159 -21.30 -7.18 -0.63
C ILE A 159 -21.54 -7.14 0.86
N ILE A 160 -20.83 -6.25 1.56
CA ILE A 160 -21.01 -5.96 2.99
C ILE A 160 -21.67 -4.59 3.08
N VAL A 161 -22.82 -4.54 3.75
CA VAL A 161 -23.58 -3.30 3.98
C VAL A 161 -23.15 -2.71 5.30
N LEU A 162 -22.80 -1.43 5.28
CA LEU A 162 -22.40 -0.67 6.45
C LEU A 162 -23.53 0.28 6.91
N LYS A 163 -23.40 0.77 8.15
CA LYS A 163 -24.18 1.93 8.62
C LYS A 163 -24.01 3.10 7.63
N ASN A 164 -25.09 3.87 7.43
CA ASN A 164 -25.18 4.97 6.46
C ASN A 164 -25.31 4.56 4.98
N ASN A 165 -25.78 3.34 4.66
CA ASN A 165 -25.92 2.85 3.29
C ASN A 165 -24.60 2.80 2.47
N ASP A 166 -23.47 2.84 3.17
CA ASP A 166 -22.15 2.56 2.59
C ASP A 166 -22.05 1.06 2.28
N LYS A 167 -21.28 0.71 1.25
CA LYS A 167 -21.10 -0.69 0.83
C LYS A 167 -19.63 -0.99 0.61
N ILE A 168 -19.21 -2.17 1.03
CA ILE A 168 -17.95 -2.77 0.63
C ILE A 168 -18.27 -3.85 -0.39
N ILE A 169 -17.65 -3.80 -1.55
CA ILE A 169 -17.80 -4.76 -2.64
C ILE A 169 -16.46 -5.50 -2.80
N ILE A 170 -16.47 -6.80 -2.54
CA ILE A 170 -15.32 -7.68 -2.66
C ILE A 170 -15.46 -8.48 -3.95
N LYS A 171 -14.60 -8.18 -4.94
CA LYS A 171 -14.53 -8.93 -6.21
C LYS A 171 -13.44 -10.02 -6.20
N ASP A 172 -12.47 -9.91 -5.30
CA ASP A 172 -11.41 -10.91 -5.14
C ASP A 172 -11.97 -12.16 -4.43
N LYS A 173 -11.80 -13.34 -5.05
CA LYS A 173 -12.35 -14.61 -4.52
C LYS A 173 -11.63 -15.09 -3.26
N LYS A 174 -10.31 -14.90 -3.14
CA LYS A 174 -9.56 -15.28 -1.93
C LYS A 174 -9.96 -14.40 -0.75
N ALA A 175 -10.14 -13.11 -1.03
CA ALA A 175 -10.69 -12.15 -0.10
C ALA A 175 -12.09 -12.56 0.39
N GLU A 176 -12.98 -12.94 -0.53
CA GLU A 176 -14.32 -13.44 -0.21
C GLU A 176 -14.24 -14.69 0.69
N GLU A 177 -13.44 -15.69 0.32
CA GLU A 177 -13.27 -16.94 1.09
C GLU A 177 -12.68 -16.68 2.48
N TYR A 178 -11.72 -15.78 2.59
CA TYR A 178 -11.13 -15.37 3.87
C TYR A 178 -12.17 -14.72 4.77
N LEU A 179 -12.91 -13.73 4.25
CA LEU A 179 -13.90 -12.98 5.02
C LEU A 179 -15.11 -13.84 5.43
N LYS A 180 -15.53 -14.81 4.61
CA LYS A 180 -16.64 -15.72 4.95
C LYS A 180 -16.42 -16.44 6.28
N LYS A 181 -15.20 -16.93 6.52
CA LYS A 181 -14.85 -17.66 7.76
C LYS A 181 -15.08 -16.86 9.05
N PHE A 182 -15.24 -15.54 8.95
CA PHE A 182 -15.26 -14.64 10.11
C PHE A 182 -16.49 -13.75 10.17
N LEU A 183 -17.27 -13.70 9.10
CA LEU A 183 -18.49 -12.91 9.01
C LEU A 183 -19.75 -13.79 9.02
N ASP A 184 -19.60 -15.12 9.07
CA ASP A 184 -20.69 -16.09 9.29
C ASP A 184 -20.97 -16.19 10.80
#